data_AF-A0A925I147-F1
#
_entry.id   AF-A0A925I147-F1
#
_cell.length_a   1.000
_cell.length_b   1.000
_cell.length_c   1.000
_cell.angle_alpha   90.00
_cell.angle_beta   90.00
_cell.angle_gamma   90.00
#
_symmetry.space_group_name_H-M   'P 1'
#
loop_
_entity.id
_entity.type
_entity.pdbx_description
1 polymer ?
#
loop_
_entity_poly.entity_id
_entity_poly.type
_entity_poly.pdbx_seq_one_letter_code
_entity_poly.pdbx_strand_id
1 'polypeptide(L)'
;MRSICQYFCVVSLFLVAAASVAQQRNQEKTKEPPPAREGTNAPLDSGFPRPERTFPRPTYRVTESSTTLSRNSGGPLRRHENPPAGRPISVEVVVAETPVSGNGKEMSAEKIAELEKAGKLVSLFRYWVSLVENQPSELHFGERVQVVVGRANLAGGRGMQETSAYENVGTKLRVLGRIEGDSILVQLEMDQTRLVPPPAKAEGEAGETPSRPHTTTTSYQSTLAVPSGNTIVAGGKETQNERGKVQTWLLVSGSADGAKPVADEESITKIFRLINANADSLATILQGIFREDNVQIGVDARTNSLVVRGDAKTHEIVFSIIVALDELGVEKKK
;
A
#
# COMPACT_ATOMS: atom_id res chain seq x y z
N MET A 1 0.79 -6.13 -56.01
CA MET A 1 1.28 -7.42 -55.47
C MET A 1 2.03 -7.26 -54.14
N ARG A 2 1.46 -6.60 -53.13
CA ARG A 2 2.06 -6.52 -51.77
C ARG A 2 1.08 -6.82 -50.63
N SER A 3 -0.18 -7.11 -50.94
CA SER A 3 -1.24 -7.31 -49.93
C SER A 3 -1.58 -8.79 -49.68
N ILE A 4 -1.10 -9.71 -50.53
CA ILE A 4 -1.38 -11.16 -50.41
C ILE A 4 -0.38 -11.87 -49.46
N CYS A 5 0.78 -11.27 -49.19
CA CYS A 5 1.82 -11.89 -48.36
C CYS A 5 1.58 -11.76 -46.84
N GLN A 6 0.68 -10.88 -46.40
CA GLN A 6 0.43 -10.62 -44.98
C GLN A 6 -0.62 -11.56 -44.37
N TYR A 7 -1.52 -12.11 -45.19
CA TYR A 7 -2.54 -13.06 -44.74
C TYR A 7 -1.97 -14.47 -44.51
N PHE A 8 -0.93 -14.88 -45.24
CA PHE A 8 -0.33 -16.22 -45.08
C PHE A 8 0.47 -16.39 -43.79
N CYS A 9 0.99 -15.30 -43.20
CA CYS A 9 1.71 -15.38 -41.92
C CYS A 9 0.78 -15.54 -40.70
N VAL A 10 -0.46 -15.03 -40.77
CA VAL A 10 -1.40 -15.08 -39.63
C VAL A 10 -2.07 -16.45 -39.54
N VAL A 11 -2.32 -17.12 -40.67
CA VAL A 11 -2.95 -18.45 -40.69
C VAL A 11 -1.98 -19.57 -40.27
N SER A 12 -0.68 -19.41 -40.54
CA SER A 12 0.38 -20.34 -40.10
C SER A 12 0.54 -20.37 -38.58
N LEU A 13 0.40 -19.21 -37.90
CA LEU A 13 0.59 -19.12 -36.46
C LEU A 13 -0.55 -19.77 -35.64
N PHE A 14 -1.75 -19.88 -36.21
CA PHE A 14 -2.89 -20.52 -35.54
C PHE A 14 -2.86 -22.05 -35.59
N LEU A 15 -2.18 -22.65 -36.57
CA LEU A 15 -2.10 -24.11 -36.70
C LEU A 15 -1.08 -24.76 -35.75
N VAL A 16 -0.07 -24.01 -35.28
CA VAL A 16 0.94 -24.54 -34.34
C VAL A 16 0.44 -24.54 -32.89
N ALA A 17 -0.48 -23.64 -32.52
CA ALA A 17 -1.02 -23.57 -31.17
C ALA A 17 -2.00 -24.71 -30.83
N ALA A 18 -2.70 -25.28 -31.82
CA ALA A 18 -3.64 -26.38 -31.60
C ALA A 18 -2.95 -27.73 -31.32
N ALA A 19 -1.70 -27.93 -31.75
CA ALA A 19 -0.98 -29.19 -31.57
C ALA A 19 -0.39 -29.35 -30.15
N SER A 20 -0.12 -28.25 -29.43
CA SER A 20 0.51 -28.33 -28.11
C SER A 20 -0.47 -28.66 -26.97
N VAL A 21 -1.78 -28.45 -27.16
CA VAL A 21 -2.80 -28.70 -26.12
C VAL A 21 -3.22 -30.17 -26.06
N ALA A 22 -3.01 -30.94 -27.13
CA ALA A 22 -3.33 -32.38 -27.15
C ALA A 22 -2.32 -33.26 -26.39
N GLN A 23 -1.09 -32.77 -26.14
CA GLN A 23 -0.01 -33.61 -25.61
C GLN A 23 0.08 -33.61 -24.07
N GLN A 24 -0.56 -32.67 -23.37
CA GLN A 24 -0.56 -32.64 -21.90
C GLN A 24 -1.67 -33.46 -21.24
N ARG A 25 -2.68 -33.92 -21.99
CA ARG A 25 -3.82 -34.66 -21.44
C ARG A 25 -3.56 -36.16 -21.20
N ASN A 26 -2.38 -36.66 -21.58
CA ASN A 26 -2.05 -38.10 -21.53
C ASN A 26 -1.03 -38.49 -20.45
N GLN A 27 -0.59 -37.60 -19.56
CA GLN A 27 0.38 -37.93 -18.50
C GLN A 27 -0.21 -38.16 -17.10
N GLU A 28 -1.53 -38.10 -16.92
CA GLU A 28 -2.14 -38.23 -15.58
C GLU A 28 -2.84 -39.59 -15.33
N LYS A 29 -2.56 -40.60 -16.16
CA LYS A 29 -3.25 -41.91 -16.10
C LYS A 29 -2.34 -43.08 -15.74
N THR A 30 -1.46 -42.92 -14.75
CA THR A 30 -0.81 -44.07 -14.09
C THR A 30 -0.28 -43.68 -12.70
N LYS A 31 -1.14 -43.73 -11.68
CA LYS A 31 -0.71 -43.94 -10.29
C LYS A 31 -1.56 -45.05 -9.70
N GLU A 32 -0.92 -46.21 -9.54
CA GLU A 32 -1.45 -47.37 -8.84
C GLU A 32 -1.83 -47.03 -7.39
N PRO A 33 -2.90 -47.62 -6.85
CA PRO A 33 -3.21 -47.52 -5.43
C PRO A 33 -2.28 -48.40 -4.60
N PRO A 34 -1.82 -47.95 -3.42
CA PRO A 34 -1.02 -48.78 -2.52
C PRO A 34 -1.85 -49.91 -1.90
N PRO A 35 -1.22 -51.07 -1.59
CA PRO A 35 -1.91 -52.24 -1.09
C PRO A 35 -2.46 -52.04 0.33
N ALA A 36 -3.62 -52.66 0.56
CA ALA A 36 -4.31 -52.75 1.85
C ALA A 36 -3.39 -53.33 2.93
N ARG A 37 -3.28 -52.63 4.07
CA ARG A 37 -2.71 -53.20 5.29
C ARG A 37 -3.80 -53.88 6.09
N GLU A 38 -3.65 -55.20 6.20
CA GLU A 38 -4.34 -56.08 7.13
C GLU A 38 -4.08 -55.69 8.60
N GLY A 39 -5.18 -55.67 9.35
CA GLY A 39 -5.33 -56.23 10.70
C GLY A 39 -4.24 -55.99 11.75
N THR A 40 -4.58 -55.19 12.76
CA THR A 40 -4.31 -55.62 14.14
C THR A 40 -5.39 -55.07 15.08
N ASN A 41 -6.31 -55.96 15.47
CA ASN A 41 -7.19 -55.76 16.61
C ASN A 41 -6.34 -55.88 17.88
N ALA A 42 -6.38 -54.87 18.75
CA ALA A 42 -5.95 -55.00 20.14
C ALA A 42 -7.01 -54.35 21.05
N PRO A 43 -7.31 -54.93 22.22
CA PRO A 43 -8.48 -54.59 23.01
C PRO A 43 -8.28 -53.35 23.87
N LEU A 44 -9.42 -52.72 24.16
CA LEU A 44 -9.62 -51.70 25.18
C LEU A 44 -9.08 -52.15 26.54
N ASP A 45 -8.11 -51.41 27.09
CA ASP A 45 -7.83 -51.40 28.52
C ASP A 45 -8.05 -49.98 29.07
N SER A 46 -9.17 -49.84 29.76
CA SER A 46 -9.62 -48.64 30.45
C SER A 46 -9.00 -48.61 31.85
N GLY A 47 -7.96 -47.80 32.04
CA GLY A 47 -7.30 -47.70 33.34
C GLY A 47 -6.40 -46.48 33.50
N PHE A 48 -6.94 -45.27 33.35
CA PHE A 48 -6.24 -44.06 33.78
C PHE A 48 -6.69 -43.66 35.20
N PRO A 49 -5.79 -43.68 36.22
CA PRO A 49 -6.09 -43.18 37.54
C PRO A 49 -6.22 -41.65 37.50
N ARG A 50 -7.27 -41.12 38.12
CA ARG A 50 -7.45 -39.69 38.38
C ARG A 50 -6.28 -39.18 39.24
N PRO A 51 -5.53 -38.14 38.82
CA PRO A 51 -4.68 -37.42 39.75
C PRO A 51 -5.56 -36.55 40.66
N GLU A 52 -5.50 -36.79 41.97
CA GLU A 52 -5.99 -35.86 42.98
C GLU A 52 -5.30 -34.50 42.81
N ARG A 53 -6.02 -33.52 42.28
CA ARG A 53 -5.61 -32.11 42.31
C ARG A 53 -5.83 -31.56 43.71
N THR A 54 -4.84 -31.78 44.58
CA THR A 54 -4.68 -30.99 45.81
C THR A 54 -4.13 -29.63 45.39
N PHE A 55 -4.98 -28.61 45.33
CA PHE A 55 -4.55 -27.23 45.13
C PHE A 55 -3.87 -26.72 46.41
N PRO A 56 -2.57 -26.39 46.41
CA PRO A 56 -1.99 -25.64 47.50
C PRO A 56 -2.59 -24.22 47.47
N ARG A 57 -3.21 -23.82 48.59
CA ARG A 57 -3.65 -22.44 48.82
C ARG A 57 -2.42 -21.52 48.71
N PRO A 58 -2.45 -20.45 47.90
CA PRO A 58 -1.39 -19.45 47.94
C PRO A 58 -1.49 -18.72 49.28
N THR A 59 -0.56 -18.98 50.18
CA THR A 59 -0.28 -18.08 51.29
C THR A 59 0.36 -16.83 50.69
N TYR A 60 -0.43 -15.77 50.56
CA TYR A 60 0.10 -14.42 50.33
C TYR A 60 0.93 -14.04 51.55
N ARG A 61 2.23 -14.33 51.50
CA ARG A 61 3.21 -13.74 52.42
C ARG A 61 3.50 -12.35 51.87
N VAL A 62 2.84 -11.35 52.46
CA VAL A 62 3.21 -9.95 52.27
C VAL A 62 4.60 -9.80 52.90
N THR A 63 5.62 -9.88 52.07
CA THR A 63 6.96 -9.45 52.45
C THR A 63 6.89 -7.92 52.42
N GLU A 64 6.59 -7.33 53.57
CA GLU A 64 6.89 -5.92 53.83
C GLU A 64 8.40 -5.76 53.72
N SER A 65 8.89 -5.55 52.50
CA SER A 65 10.19 -4.97 52.26
C SER A 65 10.14 -3.56 52.83
N SER A 66 10.53 -3.46 54.10
CA SER A 66 10.88 -2.21 54.74
C SER A 66 11.96 -1.56 53.88
N THR A 67 11.56 -0.58 53.07
CA THR A 67 12.48 0.33 52.40
C THR A 67 13.18 1.10 53.51
N THR A 68 14.36 0.61 53.89
CA THR A 68 15.32 1.37 54.66
C THR A 68 15.62 2.62 53.84
N LEU A 69 15.13 3.75 54.32
CA LEU A 69 15.53 5.09 53.90
C LEU A 69 17.04 5.22 54.16
N SER A 70 17.83 4.72 53.21
CA SER A 70 19.25 5.03 53.11
C SER A 70 19.34 6.50 52.74
N ARG A 71 19.56 7.30 53.77
CA ARG A 71 19.90 8.71 53.73
C ARG A 71 21.30 8.83 53.11
N ASN A 72 21.40 8.56 51.82
CA ASN A 72 22.63 8.72 51.06
C ASN A 72 22.74 10.20 50.65
N SER A 73 23.59 10.88 51.40
CA SER A 73 24.32 12.10 51.06
C SER A 73 24.31 12.52 49.57
N GLY A 74 23.63 13.62 49.28
CA GLY A 74 24.28 14.82 48.70
C GLY A 74 25.07 14.71 47.40
N GLY A 75 24.70 13.83 46.47
CA GLY A 75 25.18 13.93 45.08
C GLY A 75 24.42 15.02 44.33
N PRO A 76 25.05 15.87 43.50
CA PRO A 76 24.32 16.82 42.67
C PRO A 76 23.33 16.03 41.82
N LEU A 77 22.04 16.40 41.92
CA LEU A 77 20.96 15.84 41.11
C LEU A 77 21.42 15.91 39.66
N ARG A 78 21.81 14.76 39.10
CA ARG A 78 22.04 14.64 37.66
C ARG A 78 20.74 15.07 37.03
N ARG A 79 20.74 16.23 36.36
CA ARG A 79 19.65 16.59 35.46
C ARG A 79 19.47 15.37 34.58
N HIS A 80 18.35 14.69 34.71
CA HIS A 80 17.87 13.83 33.65
C HIS A 80 17.68 14.76 32.46
N GLU A 81 18.70 14.81 31.59
CA GLU A 81 18.52 15.36 30.26
C GLU A 81 17.39 14.55 29.65
N ASN A 82 16.27 15.22 29.40
CA ASN A 82 15.18 14.61 28.65
C ASN A 82 15.79 14.13 27.33
N PRO A 83 15.54 12.87 26.93
CA PRO A 83 15.99 12.40 25.63
C PRO A 83 15.51 13.40 24.57
N PRO A 84 16.35 13.72 23.57
CA PRO A 84 15.98 14.66 22.53
C PRO A 84 14.62 14.26 21.95
N ALA A 85 13.69 15.22 21.92
CA ALA A 85 12.38 14.99 21.32
C ALA A 85 12.59 14.57 19.86
N GLY A 86 12.17 13.35 19.51
CA GLY A 86 12.34 12.84 18.16
C GLY A 86 11.64 13.74 17.15
N ARG A 87 12.26 13.92 15.98
CA ARG A 87 11.68 14.75 14.92
C ARG A 87 10.46 14.04 14.31
N PRO A 88 9.38 14.77 13.97
CA PRO A 88 8.26 14.18 13.27
C PRO A 88 8.66 13.84 11.83
N ILE A 89 8.27 12.64 11.40
CA ILE A 89 8.47 12.11 10.05
C ILE A 89 7.10 11.76 9.48
N SER A 90 6.81 12.19 8.26
CA SER A 90 5.63 11.75 7.51
C SER A 90 6.09 10.78 6.43
N VAL A 91 5.50 9.58 6.41
CA VAL A 91 5.75 8.55 5.40
C VAL A 91 4.45 8.27 4.67
N GLU A 92 4.54 8.20 3.35
CA GLU A 92 3.43 7.78 2.50
C GLU A 92 3.82 6.51 1.75
N VAL A 93 2.94 5.52 1.77
CA VAL A 93 3.12 4.22 1.13
C VAL A 93 1.99 4.05 0.13
N VAL A 94 2.36 3.87 -1.14
CA VAL A 94 1.42 3.70 -2.24
C VAL A 94 1.57 2.29 -2.82
N VAL A 95 0.45 1.59 -2.95
CA VAL A 95 0.37 0.30 -3.63
C VAL A 95 -0.49 0.49 -4.87
N ALA A 96 0.15 0.41 -6.03
CA ALA A 96 -0.52 0.59 -7.32
C ALA A 96 -0.54 -0.72 -8.09
N GLU A 97 -1.71 -1.15 -8.55
CA GLU A 97 -1.84 -2.28 -9.48
C GLU A 97 -2.08 -1.77 -10.89
N THR A 98 -1.22 -2.19 -11.83
CA THR A 98 -1.31 -1.82 -13.23
C THR A 98 -1.58 -3.05 -14.09
N PRO A 99 -2.38 -2.93 -15.17
CA PRO A 99 -2.42 -3.95 -16.19
C PRO A 99 -1.08 -3.94 -16.93
N VAL A 100 -0.49 -5.12 -17.19
CA VAL A 100 0.80 -5.17 -17.89
C VAL A 100 0.63 -4.70 -19.33
N SER A 101 1.08 -3.47 -19.62
CA SER A 101 1.17 -2.90 -20.96
C SER A 101 2.63 -2.53 -21.27
N GLY A 102 3.49 -3.53 -21.43
CA GLY A 102 4.90 -3.33 -21.84
C GLY A 102 5.90 -4.27 -21.15
N ASN A 103 7.19 -4.12 -21.47
CA ASN A 103 8.30 -4.85 -20.85
C ASN A 103 8.37 -4.51 -19.35
N GLY A 104 7.75 -5.38 -18.55
CA GLY A 104 7.39 -5.22 -17.14
C GLY A 104 8.50 -5.05 -16.10
N LYS A 105 9.70 -4.61 -16.49
CA LYS A 105 10.87 -4.63 -15.60
C LYS A 105 11.30 -3.26 -15.10
N GLU A 106 10.83 -2.16 -15.70
CA GLU A 106 11.26 -0.80 -15.34
C GLU A 106 10.07 0.20 -15.37
N MET A 107 9.31 0.24 -14.28
CA MET A 107 8.36 1.32 -14.00
C MET A 107 9.02 2.35 -13.08
N SER A 108 9.09 3.61 -13.52
CA SER A 108 9.48 4.75 -12.68
C SER A 108 8.26 5.28 -11.92
N ALA A 109 8.50 6.01 -10.83
CA ALA A 109 7.43 6.66 -10.06
C ALA A 109 6.59 7.61 -10.93
N GLU A 110 7.22 8.32 -11.87
CA GLU A 110 6.58 9.23 -12.82
C GLU A 110 5.56 8.52 -13.71
N LYS A 111 5.92 7.37 -14.30
CA LYS A 111 4.99 6.59 -15.15
C LYS A 111 3.79 6.08 -14.36
N ILE A 112 3.99 5.74 -13.09
CA ILE A 112 2.88 5.32 -12.21
C ILE A 112 1.95 6.51 -11.95
N ALA A 113 2.50 7.71 -11.69
CA ALA A 113 1.73 8.94 -11.52
C ALA A 113 0.98 9.33 -12.81
N GLU A 114 1.56 9.13 -13.99
CA GLU A 114 0.87 9.31 -15.27
C GLU A 114 -0.30 8.34 -15.44
N LEU A 115 -0.13 7.07 -15.06
CA LEU A 115 -1.20 6.07 -15.12
C LEU A 115 -2.32 6.36 -14.11
N GLU A 116 -1.99 6.95 -12.95
CA GLU A 116 -2.94 7.48 -11.98
C GLU A 116 -3.75 8.63 -12.59
N LYS A 117 -3.08 9.65 -13.15
CA LYS A 117 -3.72 10.79 -13.82
C LYS A 117 -4.58 10.34 -15.01
N ALA A 118 -4.17 9.28 -15.72
CA ALA A 118 -4.91 8.70 -16.84
C ALA A 118 -6.05 7.76 -16.42
N GLY A 119 -6.19 7.41 -15.13
CA GLY A 119 -7.23 6.51 -14.63
C GLY A 119 -7.10 5.06 -15.13
N LYS A 120 -5.89 4.63 -15.53
CA LYS A 120 -5.63 3.29 -16.11
C LYS A 120 -5.17 2.26 -15.08
N LEU A 121 -5.16 2.63 -13.80
CA LEU A 121 -4.81 1.73 -12.71
C LEU A 121 -5.96 0.75 -12.42
N VAL A 122 -5.61 -0.50 -12.13
CA VAL A 122 -6.57 -1.52 -11.67
C VAL A 122 -7.01 -1.21 -10.24
N SER A 123 -6.06 -0.87 -9.39
CA SER A 123 -6.30 -0.45 -8.01
C SER A 123 -5.18 0.46 -7.52
N LEU A 124 -5.52 1.32 -6.55
CA LEU A 124 -4.59 2.25 -5.91
C LEU A 124 -4.92 2.33 -4.42
N PHE A 125 -3.96 2.00 -3.57
CA PHE A 125 -4.05 2.17 -2.13
C PHE A 125 -2.97 3.15 -1.67
N ARG A 126 -3.35 4.09 -0.82
CA ARG A 126 -2.46 5.14 -0.31
C ARG A 126 -2.60 5.20 1.20
N TYR A 127 -1.48 5.01 1.90
CA TYR A 127 -1.40 5.01 3.34
C TYR A 127 -0.50 6.15 3.80
N TRP A 128 -1.02 6.99 4.69
CA TRP A 128 -0.26 8.08 5.30
C TRP A 128 0.00 7.75 6.77
N VAL A 129 1.27 7.80 7.17
CA VAL A 129 1.71 7.53 8.53
C VAL A 129 2.58 8.69 9.01
N SER A 130 2.17 9.34 10.09
CA SER A 130 3.00 10.28 10.82
C SER A 130 3.61 9.57 12.01
N LEU A 131 4.94 9.54 12.08
CA LEU A 131 5.71 8.85 13.11
C LEU A 131 6.76 9.79 13.71
N VAL A 132 7.30 9.40 14.86
CA VAL A 132 8.43 10.08 15.50
C VAL A 132 9.70 9.32 15.16
N GLU A 133 10.80 10.04 14.95
CA GLU A 133 12.10 9.45 14.65
C GLU A 133 12.48 8.36 15.67
N ASN A 134 12.96 7.21 15.16
CA ASN A 134 13.33 6.03 15.95
C ASN A 134 12.19 5.40 16.76
N GLN A 135 10.93 5.77 16.48
CA GLN A 135 9.75 5.17 17.09
C GLN A 135 8.95 4.35 16.06
N PRO A 136 8.78 3.03 16.26
CA PRO A 136 7.94 2.23 15.38
C PRO A 136 6.48 2.66 15.51
N SER A 137 5.81 2.79 14.38
CA SER A 137 4.38 3.06 14.29
C SER A 137 3.69 1.92 13.56
N GLU A 138 2.52 1.51 14.07
CA GLU A 138 1.71 0.43 13.49
C GLU A 138 0.31 0.96 13.16
N LEU A 139 -0.16 0.57 11.98
CA LEU A 139 -1.44 0.92 11.42
C LEU A 139 -2.12 -0.38 11.00
N HIS A 140 -3.33 -0.63 11.48
CA HIS A 140 -4.08 -1.82 11.15
C HIS A 140 -5.47 -1.43 10.65
N PHE A 141 -5.71 -1.70 9.37
CA PHE A 141 -7.03 -1.62 8.76
C PHE A 141 -7.51 -3.02 8.52
N GLY A 142 -8.54 -3.46 9.20
CA GLY A 142 -9.04 -4.81 8.99
C GLY A 142 -10.50 -4.97 9.34
N GLU A 143 -11.08 -6.00 8.78
CA GLU A 143 -12.42 -6.48 9.05
C GLU A 143 -12.34 -7.90 9.63
N ARG A 144 -13.25 -8.20 10.55
CA ARG A 144 -13.45 -9.54 11.08
C ARG A 144 -14.60 -10.18 10.31
N VAL A 145 -14.28 -11.01 9.32
CA VAL A 145 -15.28 -11.67 8.47
C VAL A 145 -15.60 -13.04 9.05
N GLN A 146 -16.89 -13.36 9.16
CA GLN A 146 -17.36 -14.68 9.56
C GLN A 146 -17.33 -15.61 8.35
N VAL A 147 -16.55 -16.69 8.43
CA VAL A 147 -16.45 -17.73 7.41
C VAL A 147 -17.03 -19.04 7.93
N VAL A 148 -17.77 -19.75 7.08
CA VAL A 148 -18.30 -21.08 7.42
C VAL A 148 -17.18 -22.10 7.28
N VAL A 149 -16.67 -22.61 8.40
CA VAL A 149 -15.54 -23.54 8.46
C VAL A 149 -15.95 -25.00 8.47
N GLY A 150 -17.23 -25.28 8.79
CA GLY A 150 -17.73 -26.65 8.90
C GLY A 150 -19.21 -26.75 8.62
N ARG A 151 -19.60 -27.88 8.03
CA ARG A 151 -20.97 -28.31 7.85
C ARG A 151 -21.02 -29.77 8.30
N ALA A 152 -21.76 -30.04 9.37
CA ALA A 152 -21.95 -31.38 9.89
C ALA A 152 -23.43 -31.77 9.76
N ASN A 153 -23.68 -32.95 9.20
CA ASN A 153 -25.01 -33.54 9.23
C ASN A 153 -25.28 -34.03 10.66
N LEU A 154 -26.36 -33.57 11.28
CA LEU A 154 -26.77 -34.13 12.56
C LEU A 154 -27.17 -35.59 12.35
N ALA A 155 -26.67 -36.46 13.23
CA ALA A 155 -27.05 -37.88 13.23
C ALA A 155 -28.58 -38.04 13.30
N GLY A 156 -29.14 -38.91 12.46
CA GLY A 156 -30.58 -39.17 12.39
C GLY A 156 -31.38 -38.25 11.48
N GLY A 157 -30.75 -37.50 10.57
CA GLY A 157 -31.46 -36.75 9.52
C GLY A 157 -32.17 -35.48 10.00
N ARG A 158 -31.86 -34.99 11.21
CA ARG A 158 -32.53 -33.82 11.83
C ARG A 158 -31.95 -32.46 11.41
N GLY A 159 -31.36 -32.39 10.22
CA GLY A 159 -30.86 -31.15 9.65
C GLY A 159 -29.33 -31.01 9.71
N MET A 160 -28.88 -29.83 9.31
CA MET A 160 -27.49 -29.50 9.02
C MET A 160 -27.02 -28.45 10.01
N GLN A 161 -25.92 -28.71 10.71
CA GLN A 161 -25.29 -27.73 11.61
C GLN A 161 -24.10 -27.10 10.89
N GLU A 162 -24.10 -25.77 10.81
CA GLU A 162 -22.98 -24.98 10.31
C GLU A 162 -22.12 -24.47 11.46
N THR A 163 -20.81 -24.63 11.34
CA THR A 163 -19.82 -24.05 12.24
C THR A 163 -19.16 -22.88 11.55
N SER A 164 -19.16 -21.72 12.20
CA SER A 164 -18.51 -20.50 11.70
C SER A 164 -17.27 -20.16 12.52
N ALA A 165 -16.27 -19.57 11.88
CA ALA A 165 -15.11 -18.96 12.53
C ALA A 165 -14.96 -17.51 12.04
N TYR A 166 -14.31 -16.68 12.85
CA TYR A 166 -13.95 -15.32 12.45
C TYR A 166 -12.52 -15.30 11.92
N GLU A 167 -12.35 -14.77 10.71
CA GLU A 167 -11.05 -14.50 10.11
C GLU A 167 -10.79 -12.99 10.08
N ASN A 168 -9.57 -12.58 10.43
CA ASN A 168 -9.14 -11.19 10.29
C ASN A 168 -8.60 -11.01 8.87
N VAL A 169 -9.24 -10.15 8.08
CA VAL A 169 -8.76 -9.73 6.76
C VAL A 169 -8.48 -8.24 6.81
N GLY A 170 -7.49 -7.74 6.06
CA GLY A 170 -7.07 -6.37 6.18
C GLY A 170 -5.61 -6.12 5.83
N THR A 171 -5.19 -4.88 6.01
CA THR A 171 -3.82 -4.42 5.85
C THR A 171 -3.24 -4.06 7.21
N LYS A 172 -2.12 -4.69 7.57
CA LYS A 172 -1.27 -4.29 8.69
C LYS A 172 -0.01 -3.65 8.12
N LEU A 173 0.27 -2.42 8.55
CA LEU A 173 1.42 -1.64 8.12
C LEU A 173 2.21 -1.22 9.35
N ARG A 174 3.48 -1.59 9.40
CA ARG A 174 4.42 -1.18 10.43
C ARG A 174 5.56 -0.42 9.76
N VAL A 175 5.83 0.77 10.28
CA VAL A 175 6.83 1.69 9.74
C VAL A 175 7.74 2.14 10.87
N LEU A 176 9.04 2.12 10.61
CA LEU A 176 10.05 2.75 11.46
C LEU A 176 10.88 3.69 10.58
N GLY A 177 10.90 4.98 10.94
CA GLY A 177 11.67 5.99 10.24
C GLY A 177 12.83 6.50 11.10
N ARG A 178 14.00 6.67 10.48
CA ARG A 178 15.17 7.31 11.07
C ARG A 178 15.75 8.33 10.10
N ILE A 179 16.12 9.49 10.59
CA ILE A 179 16.70 10.54 9.76
C ILE A 179 18.22 10.35 9.72
N GLU A 180 18.79 10.32 8.52
CA GLU A 180 20.23 10.26 8.27
C GLU A 180 20.60 11.30 7.21
N GLY A 181 21.12 12.45 7.68
CA GLY A 181 21.40 13.59 6.83
C GLY A 181 20.13 14.12 6.16
N ASP A 182 20.13 14.11 4.82
CA ASP A 182 19.01 14.55 3.97
C ASP A 182 18.07 13.39 3.57
N SER A 183 18.38 12.17 3.99
CA SER A 183 17.61 10.97 3.70
C SER A 183 16.96 10.39 4.95
N ILE A 184 15.85 9.68 4.75
CA ILE A 184 15.10 8.99 5.78
C ILE A 184 15.26 7.50 5.52
N LEU A 185 15.90 6.79 6.44
CA LEU A 185 15.86 5.34 6.46
C LEU A 185 14.48 4.89 6.93
N VAL A 186 13.73 4.27 6.02
CA VAL A 186 12.41 3.71 6.28
C VAL A 186 12.52 2.19 6.28
N GLN A 187 12.19 1.59 7.42
CA GLN A 187 11.93 0.16 7.53
C GLN A 187 10.42 -0.05 7.47
N LEU A 188 9.99 -0.82 6.48
CA LEU A 188 8.60 -1.07 6.14
C LEU A 188 8.29 -2.56 6.27
N GLU A 189 7.24 -2.89 7.02
CA GLU A 189 6.61 -4.22 7.03
C GLU A 189 5.11 -4.02 6.74
N MET A 190 4.61 -4.61 5.66
CA MET A 190 3.20 -4.52 5.28
C MET A 190 2.64 -5.90 4.93
N ASP A 191 1.55 -6.29 5.60
CA ASP A 191 0.81 -7.51 5.32
C ASP A 191 -0.59 -7.16 4.84
N GLN A 192 -0.94 -7.59 3.64
CA GLN A 192 -2.28 -7.42 3.07
C GLN A 192 -2.98 -8.78 2.93
N THR A 193 -4.01 -9.01 3.74
CA THR A 193 -4.80 -10.22 3.75
C THR A 193 -6.18 -9.95 3.14
N ARG A 194 -6.57 -10.76 2.16
CA ARG A 194 -7.91 -10.73 1.58
C ARG A 194 -8.54 -12.11 1.53
N LEU A 195 -9.87 -12.15 1.54
CA LEU A 195 -10.62 -13.37 1.32
C LEU A 195 -10.72 -13.65 -0.18
N VAL A 196 -10.31 -14.84 -0.61
CA VAL A 196 -10.50 -15.29 -1.98
C VAL A 196 -11.77 -16.14 -2.02
N PRO A 197 -12.79 -15.71 -2.80
CA PRO A 197 -14.00 -16.52 -2.94
C PRO A 197 -13.65 -17.85 -3.60
N PRO A 198 -14.33 -18.94 -3.22
CA PRO A 198 -14.12 -20.23 -3.86
C PRO A 198 -14.41 -20.11 -5.37
N PRO A 199 -13.66 -20.84 -6.23
CA PRO A 199 -13.97 -20.87 -7.66
C PRO A 199 -15.41 -21.34 -7.86
N ALA A 200 -16.14 -20.67 -8.75
CA ALA A 200 -17.50 -21.04 -9.11
C ALA A 200 -17.47 -22.43 -9.76
N LYS A 201 -17.78 -23.48 -8.99
CA LYS A 201 -17.97 -24.82 -9.55
C LYS A 201 -19.31 -24.87 -10.27
N ALA A 202 -19.35 -25.57 -11.40
CA ALA A 202 -20.59 -25.89 -12.09
C ALA A 202 -21.48 -26.72 -11.17
N GLU A 203 -22.72 -26.29 -11.02
CA GLU A 203 -23.75 -26.92 -10.21
C GLU A 203 -24.01 -28.35 -10.75
N GLY A 204 -23.52 -29.40 -10.06
CA GLY A 204 -23.81 -30.78 -10.49
C GLY A 204 -22.96 -31.94 -9.99
N GLU A 205 -21.75 -31.74 -9.44
CA GLU A 205 -20.97 -32.89 -8.91
C GLU A 205 -21.34 -33.22 -7.46
N ALA A 206 -22.32 -34.13 -7.33
CA ALA A 206 -22.70 -34.76 -6.09
C ALA A 206 -21.54 -35.59 -5.53
N GLY A 207 -20.79 -35.02 -4.59
CA GLY A 207 -19.77 -35.75 -3.82
C GLY A 207 -18.57 -34.93 -3.37
N GLU A 208 -18.36 -33.72 -3.90
CA GLU A 208 -17.17 -32.94 -3.58
C GLU A 208 -17.34 -32.01 -2.39
N THR A 209 -16.35 -32.09 -1.49
CA THR A 209 -16.10 -31.18 -0.36
C THR A 209 -16.38 -29.73 -0.76
N PRO A 210 -17.21 -28.97 -0.01
CA PRO A 210 -17.46 -27.57 -0.32
C PRO A 210 -16.12 -26.82 -0.40
N SER A 211 -15.86 -26.18 -1.53
CA SER A 211 -14.67 -25.33 -1.70
C SER A 211 -14.78 -24.19 -0.69
N ARG A 212 -13.92 -24.23 0.33
CA ARG A 212 -13.94 -23.25 1.41
C ARG A 212 -13.27 -21.96 0.92
N PRO A 213 -13.80 -20.78 1.28
CA PRO A 213 -13.05 -19.56 1.08
C PRO A 213 -11.72 -19.69 1.83
N HIS A 214 -10.65 -19.23 1.21
CA HIS A 214 -9.33 -19.21 1.83
C HIS A 214 -8.79 -17.78 1.83
N THR A 215 -7.95 -17.49 2.81
CA THR A 215 -7.26 -16.21 2.89
C THR A 215 -6.00 -16.25 2.05
N THR A 216 -5.72 -15.15 1.37
CA THR A 216 -4.43 -14.91 0.71
C THR A 216 -3.80 -13.69 1.36
N THR A 217 -2.58 -13.87 1.86
CA THR A 217 -1.78 -12.81 2.46
C THR A 217 -0.62 -12.46 1.53
N THR A 218 -0.45 -11.17 1.25
CA THR A 218 0.68 -10.62 0.52
C THR A 218 1.52 -9.79 1.48
N SER A 219 2.77 -10.19 1.70
CA SER A 219 3.70 -9.53 2.62
C SER A 219 4.78 -8.78 1.86
N TYR A 220 5.08 -7.55 2.32
CA TYR A 220 6.13 -6.69 1.83
C TYR A 220 7.03 -6.31 3.00
N GLN A 221 8.32 -6.60 2.89
CA GLN A 221 9.32 -6.23 3.88
C GLN A 221 10.47 -5.56 3.13
N SER A 222 10.79 -4.32 3.50
CA SER A 222 11.84 -3.56 2.84
C SER A 222 12.47 -2.55 3.78
N THR A 223 13.77 -2.31 3.59
CA THR A 223 14.53 -1.24 4.25
C THR A 223 15.12 -0.38 3.15
N LEU A 224 14.75 0.89 3.13
CA LEU A 224 15.04 1.80 2.02
C LEU A 224 15.42 3.19 2.51
N ALA A 225 16.38 3.82 1.84
CA ALA A 225 16.76 5.21 2.07
C ALA A 225 15.96 6.11 1.12
N VAL A 226 15.02 6.88 1.66
CA VAL A 226 14.20 7.83 0.90
C VAL A 226 14.79 9.23 1.05
N PRO A 227 15.20 9.93 -0.02
CA PRO A 227 15.51 11.34 0.08
C PRO A 227 14.28 12.13 0.53
N SER A 228 14.44 13.05 1.47
CA SER A 228 13.30 13.82 1.99
C SER A 228 12.55 14.54 0.87
N GLY A 229 11.24 14.32 0.77
CA GLY A 229 10.36 14.90 -0.25
C GLY A 229 10.25 14.10 -1.55
N ASN A 230 11.09 13.09 -1.77
CA ASN A 230 11.06 12.29 -3.00
C ASN A 230 10.28 10.98 -2.81
N THR A 231 9.72 10.48 -3.92
CA THR A 231 9.07 9.17 -3.98
C THR A 231 9.99 8.17 -4.66
N ILE A 232 10.22 7.02 -4.04
CA ILE A 232 11.01 5.94 -4.62
C ILE A 232 10.17 4.68 -4.79
N VAL A 233 10.48 3.89 -5.82
CA VAL A 233 9.86 2.59 -6.03
C VAL A 233 10.61 1.57 -5.16
N ALA A 234 9.95 1.07 -4.11
CA ALA A 234 10.51 0.10 -3.19
C ALA A 234 10.49 -1.34 -3.73
N GLY A 235 9.60 -1.63 -4.68
CA GLY A 235 9.56 -2.94 -5.36
C GLY A 235 8.33 -3.11 -6.24
N GLY A 236 8.28 -4.25 -6.94
CA GLY A 236 7.12 -4.65 -7.72
C GLY A 236 7.01 -6.16 -7.88
N LYS A 237 5.78 -6.64 -8.13
CA LYS A 237 5.47 -8.06 -8.38
C LYS A 237 4.54 -8.18 -9.58
N GLU A 238 4.86 -9.05 -10.52
CA GLU A 238 3.92 -9.46 -11.56
C GLU A 238 3.13 -10.70 -11.09
N THR A 239 1.80 -10.62 -11.18
CA THR A 239 0.88 -11.72 -10.89
C THR A 239 0.10 -12.03 -12.16
N GLN A 240 0.09 -13.28 -12.58
CA GLN A 240 -0.72 -13.73 -13.71
C GLN A 240 -2.00 -14.39 -13.18
N ASN A 241 -3.14 -13.78 -13.46
CA ASN A 241 -4.46 -14.33 -13.13
C ASN A 241 -5.23 -14.68 -14.41
N GLU A 242 -6.38 -15.34 -14.29
CA GLU A 242 -7.29 -15.62 -15.41
C GLU A 242 -7.73 -14.35 -16.16
N ARG A 243 -7.77 -13.20 -15.45
CA ARG A 243 -8.09 -11.87 -16.02
C ARG A 243 -6.92 -11.19 -16.72
N GLY A 244 -5.73 -11.82 -16.76
CA GLY A 244 -4.52 -11.27 -17.36
C GLY A 244 -3.38 -11.06 -16.36
N LYS A 245 -2.30 -10.48 -16.86
CA LYS A 245 -1.12 -10.12 -16.06
C LYS A 245 -1.37 -8.78 -15.38
N VAL A 246 -1.18 -8.74 -14.06
CA VAL A 246 -1.27 -7.56 -13.21
C VAL A 246 0.07 -7.33 -12.54
N GLN A 247 0.60 -6.11 -12.59
CA GLN A 247 1.80 -5.73 -11.86
C GLN A 247 1.42 -4.87 -10.66
N THR A 248 1.87 -5.26 -9.48
CA THR A 248 1.73 -4.50 -8.25
C THR A 248 3.03 -3.77 -7.97
N TRP A 249 2.99 -2.46 -7.77
CA TRP A 249 4.12 -1.60 -7.45
C TRP A 249 3.97 -1.02 -6.06
N LEU A 250 5.06 -0.98 -5.31
CA LEU A 250 5.16 -0.38 -3.99
C LEU A 250 6.02 0.88 -4.10
N LEU A 251 5.43 2.03 -3.82
CA LEU A 251 6.12 3.30 -3.76
C LEU A 251 6.14 3.79 -2.31
N VAL A 252 7.26 4.39 -1.91
CA VAL A 252 7.43 4.97 -0.59
C VAL A 252 7.99 6.37 -0.76
N SER A 253 7.34 7.34 -0.11
CA SER A 253 7.82 8.70 0.04
C SER A 253 7.92 9.05 1.51
N GLY A 254 8.84 9.95 1.85
CA GLY A 254 9.10 10.35 3.23
C GLY A 254 9.50 11.81 3.29
N SER A 255 9.05 12.52 4.34
CA SER A 255 9.48 13.89 4.62
C SER A 255 9.68 14.11 6.12
N ALA A 256 10.78 14.76 6.48
CA ALA A 256 11.07 15.19 7.85
C ALA A 256 10.50 16.60 8.09
N ASP A 257 10.06 16.85 9.33
CA ASP A 257 9.57 18.16 9.83
C ASP A 257 8.15 18.59 9.40
N GLY A 258 7.30 17.65 8.97
CA GLY A 258 5.92 17.98 8.58
C GLY A 258 5.84 18.87 7.34
N ALA A 259 6.95 18.99 6.59
CA ALA A 259 6.91 19.46 5.23
C ALA A 259 6.01 18.49 4.44
N LYS A 260 4.87 19.01 4.00
CA LYS A 260 3.92 18.31 3.13
C LYS A 260 4.70 17.61 2.01
N PRO A 261 4.39 16.34 1.65
CA PRO A 261 5.09 15.66 0.57
C PRO A 261 5.08 16.58 -0.65
N VAL A 262 6.27 16.80 -1.20
CA VAL A 262 6.48 17.69 -2.34
C VAL A 262 5.84 16.99 -3.53
N ALA A 263 4.55 17.28 -3.72
CA ALA A 263 3.86 16.98 -4.95
C ALA A 263 4.53 17.84 -6.03
N ASP A 264 5.22 17.14 -6.91
CA ASP A 264 5.70 17.52 -8.23
C ASP A 264 6.71 18.68 -8.30
N GLU A 265 7.84 18.35 -8.93
CA GLU A 265 8.92 19.17 -9.48
C GLU A 265 8.97 20.66 -9.06
N GLU A 266 9.96 21.01 -8.24
CA GLU A 266 10.47 22.39 -8.06
C GLU A 266 9.43 23.50 -8.21
N SER A 267 8.40 23.52 -7.35
CA SER A 267 7.45 24.64 -7.32
C SER A 267 8.18 25.90 -6.86
N ILE A 268 8.76 26.65 -7.80
CA ILE A 268 9.48 27.87 -7.55
C ILE A 268 8.42 28.93 -7.20
N THR A 269 8.70 29.76 -6.20
CA THR A 269 7.87 30.92 -5.88
C THR A 269 8.56 32.16 -6.42
N LYS A 270 7.90 32.90 -7.33
CA LYS A 270 8.39 34.19 -7.84
C LYS A 270 7.39 35.30 -7.55
N ILE A 271 7.93 36.48 -7.26
CA ILE A 271 7.16 37.68 -6.98
C ILE A 271 7.28 38.60 -8.19
N PHE A 272 6.14 38.94 -8.79
CA PHE A 272 6.03 39.85 -9.93
C PHE A 272 5.41 41.16 -9.46
N ARG A 273 6.17 42.24 -9.52
CA ARG A 273 5.66 43.58 -9.22
C ARG A 273 5.02 44.17 -10.46
N LEU A 274 3.78 44.62 -10.35
CA LEU A 274 3.03 45.24 -11.45
C LEU A 274 3.17 46.76 -11.38
N ILE A 275 3.37 47.40 -12.53
CA ILE A 275 3.55 48.86 -12.61
C ILE A 275 2.23 49.55 -12.97
N ASN A 276 1.46 48.98 -13.89
CA ASN A 276 0.29 49.63 -14.49
C ASN A 276 -1.03 48.90 -14.19
N ALA A 277 -0.99 47.56 -14.11
CA ALA A 277 -2.15 46.72 -13.86
C ALA A 277 -2.39 46.51 -12.35
N ASN A 278 -3.66 46.34 -11.98
CA ASN A 278 -4.06 46.03 -10.60
C ASN A 278 -3.92 44.53 -10.32
N ALA A 279 -3.20 44.18 -9.25
CA ALA A 279 -2.91 42.79 -8.88
C ALA A 279 -4.17 41.95 -8.59
N ASP A 280 -5.23 42.51 -7.97
CA ASP A 280 -6.46 41.76 -7.67
C ASP A 280 -7.21 41.37 -8.96
N SER A 281 -7.29 42.30 -9.90
CA SER A 281 -7.97 42.07 -11.19
C SER A 281 -7.22 41.04 -12.02
N LEU A 282 -5.89 41.13 -12.04
CA LEU A 282 -5.04 40.25 -12.83
C LEU A 282 -4.95 38.84 -12.23
N ALA A 283 -4.93 38.73 -10.90
CA ALA A 283 -5.01 37.43 -10.23
C ALA A 283 -6.29 36.68 -10.55
N THR A 284 -7.44 37.35 -10.60
CA THR A 284 -8.72 36.71 -10.93
C THR A 284 -8.70 36.11 -12.34
N ILE A 285 -8.07 36.82 -13.30
CA ILE A 285 -7.93 36.35 -14.68
C ILE A 285 -6.98 35.17 -14.75
N LEU A 286 -5.79 35.28 -14.14
CA LEU A 286 -4.81 34.19 -14.15
C LEU A 286 -5.31 32.94 -13.42
N GLN A 287 -6.02 33.09 -12.30
CA GLN A 287 -6.67 31.99 -11.61
C GLN A 287 -7.76 31.33 -12.46
N GLY A 288 -8.38 32.07 -13.39
CA GLY A 288 -9.33 31.51 -14.35
C GLY A 288 -8.66 30.68 -15.44
N ILE A 289 -7.50 31.12 -15.92
CA ILE A 289 -6.74 30.47 -17.00
C ILE A 289 -6.01 29.22 -16.48
N PHE A 290 -5.42 29.28 -15.29
CA PHE A 290 -4.54 28.23 -14.75
C PHE A 290 -5.21 27.33 -13.70
N ARG A 291 -6.54 27.10 -13.80
CA ARG A 291 -7.27 26.24 -12.83
C ARG A 291 -6.78 24.79 -12.81
N GLU A 292 -6.27 24.31 -13.94
CA GLU A 292 -5.93 22.89 -14.15
C GLU A 292 -4.44 22.60 -13.86
N ASP A 293 -3.59 23.63 -13.81
CA ASP A 293 -2.13 23.49 -13.82
C ASP A 293 -1.47 23.54 -12.42
N ASN A 294 -2.22 23.30 -11.34
CA ASN A 294 -1.71 23.33 -9.94
C ASN A 294 -0.96 24.63 -9.54
N VAL A 295 -1.21 25.74 -10.23
CA VAL A 295 -0.56 27.04 -9.95
C VAL A 295 -1.27 27.76 -8.81
N GLN A 296 -0.50 28.16 -7.79
CA GLN A 296 -1.02 29.01 -6.72
C GLN A 296 -0.65 30.47 -6.98
N ILE A 297 -1.67 31.33 -7.03
CA ILE A 297 -1.51 32.77 -7.28
C ILE A 297 -2.07 33.54 -6.08
N GLY A 298 -1.18 34.22 -5.37
CA GLY A 298 -1.50 35.13 -4.28
C GLY A 298 -1.31 36.59 -4.69
N VAL A 299 -2.07 37.48 -4.06
CA VAL A 299 -2.00 38.93 -4.28
C VAL A 299 -1.42 39.62 -3.05
N ASP A 300 -0.42 40.47 -3.26
CA ASP A 300 0.01 41.47 -2.28
C ASP A 300 -0.48 42.85 -2.72
N ALA A 301 -1.68 43.22 -2.25
CA ALA A 301 -2.33 44.48 -2.57
C ALA A 301 -1.56 45.70 -2.03
N ARG A 302 -0.70 45.53 -1.01
CA ARG A 302 0.07 46.64 -0.42
C ARG A 302 1.18 47.12 -1.35
N THR A 303 1.77 46.19 -2.11
CA THR A 303 2.88 46.49 -3.04
C THR A 303 2.50 46.37 -4.50
N ASN A 304 1.23 46.06 -4.79
CA ASN A 304 0.72 45.73 -6.11
C ASN A 304 1.56 44.63 -6.79
N SER A 305 1.79 43.54 -6.05
CA SER A 305 2.60 42.41 -6.52
C SER A 305 1.78 41.11 -6.56
N LEU A 306 2.11 40.25 -7.51
CA LEU A 306 1.59 38.90 -7.62
C LEU A 306 2.65 37.91 -7.17
N VAL A 307 2.27 37.01 -6.27
CA VAL A 307 3.10 35.88 -5.82
C VAL A 307 2.61 34.64 -6.56
N VAL A 308 3.44 34.09 -7.43
CA VAL A 308 3.08 32.92 -8.24
C VAL A 308 3.97 31.75 -7.83
N ARG A 309 3.34 30.63 -7.49
CA ARG A 309 4.00 29.37 -7.16
C ARG A 309 3.58 28.29 -8.15
N GLY A 310 4.56 27.67 -8.80
CA GLY A 310 4.36 26.60 -9.79
C GLY A 310 5.67 26.24 -10.50
N ASP A 311 5.56 25.40 -11.52
CA ASP A 311 6.71 24.86 -12.26
C ASP A 311 7.45 25.94 -13.07
N ALA A 312 8.73 25.70 -13.36
CA ALA A 312 9.59 26.65 -14.10
C ALA A 312 9.03 27.02 -15.49
N LYS A 313 8.47 26.04 -16.23
CA LYS A 313 7.85 26.27 -17.55
C LYS A 313 6.60 27.14 -17.44
N THR A 314 5.79 26.90 -16.42
CA THR A 314 4.55 27.65 -16.16
C THR A 314 4.87 29.08 -15.75
N HIS A 315 5.96 29.31 -15.02
CA HIS A 315 6.45 30.65 -14.71
C HIS A 315 6.81 31.47 -15.93
N GLU A 316 7.43 30.88 -16.96
CA GLU A 316 7.75 31.61 -18.19
C GLU A 316 6.49 32.07 -18.93
N ILE A 317 5.47 31.22 -18.97
CA ILE A 317 4.18 31.53 -19.60
C ILE A 317 3.47 32.63 -18.80
N VAL A 318 3.34 32.45 -17.47
CA VAL A 318 2.72 33.45 -16.60
C VAL A 318 3.44 34.80 -16.68
N PHE A 319 4.77 34.79 -16.74
CA PHE A 319 5.55 36.02 -16.92
C PHE A 319 5.23 36.72 -18.23
N SER A 320 5.17 35.98 -19.35
CA SER A 320 4.84 36.57 -20.66
C SER A 320 3.45 37.22 -20.68
N ILE A 321 2.47 36.58 -20.02
CA ILE A 321 1.11 37.10 -19.90
C ILE A 321 1.08 38.34 -19.01
N ILE A 322 1.78 38.32 -17.87
CA ILE A 322 1.86 39.46 -16.95
C ILE A 322 2.48 40.67 -17.66
N VAL A 323 3.59 40.49 -18.37
CA VAL A 323 4.26 41.58 -19.11
C VAL A 323 3.31 42.14 -20.17
N ALA A 324 2.68 41.29 -20.98
CA ALA A 324 1.75 41.73 -22.01
C ALA A 324 0.55 42.50 -21.43
N LEU A 325 -0.04 42.03 -20.32
CA LEU A 325 -1.18 42.67 -19.68
C LEU A 325 -0.82 43.95 -18.92
N ASP A 326 0.38 44.02 -18.34
CA ASP A 326 0.89 45.21 -17.64
C ASP A 326 1.31 46.32 -18.63
N GLU A 327 1.75 45.96 -19.85
CA GLU A 327 2.03 46.93 -20.93
C GLU A 327 0.76 47.41 -21.63
N LEU A 328 -0.25 46.54 -21.83
CA LEU A 328 -1.53 46.90 -22.47
C LEU A 328 -2.37 47.94 -21.69
N GLY A 329 -2.01 48.23 -20.44
CA GLY A 329 -2.60 49.32 -19.66
C GLY A 329 -2.29 50.73 -20.22
N VAL A 330 -1.32 50.86 -21.12
CA VAL A 330 -0.85 52.16 -21.65
C VAL A 330 -1.71 52.69 -22.80
N GLU A 331 -2.35 51.84 -23.61
CA GLU A 331 -3.04 52.29 -24.84
C GLU A 331 -4.44 52.87 -24.63
N LYS A 332 -5.03 52.80 -23.43
CA LYS A 332 -6.40 53.31 -23.18
C LYS A 332 -6.49 54.77 -22.69
N LYS A 333 -5.41 55.55 -22.81
CA LYS A 333 -5.45 57.01 -22.63
C LYS A 333 -4.91 57.73 -23.86
N LYS A 334 -5.72 57.76 -24.93
CA LYS A 334 -5.66 58.80 -25.96
C LYS A 334 -7.06 59.13 -26.44
#